data_AF-A0A498GB76-F1
#
_entry.id   AF-A0A498GB76-F1
#
_cell.length_a   1.000
_cell.length_b   1.000
_cell.length_c   1.000
_cell.angle_alpha   90.00
_cell.angle_beta   90.00
_cell.angle_gamma   90.00
#
_symmetry.space_group_name_H-M   'P 1'
#
loop_
_entity.id
_entity.type
_entity.pdbx_description
1 polymer ?
#
loop_
_entity_poly.entity_id
_entity_poly.type
_entity_poly.pdbx_seq_one_letter_code
_entity_poly.pdbx_strand_id
1 'polypeptide(L)'
;MTSMFDILAAYSLIVVPPIEYTDDYGKRGIRLTVAGTESAITAISAEVPHGIELHPEQVGEYVPERPGLSGLLTDRQQTVFEVAVEVGYYEVPRETTHEQIATEVYRSPATISEQLQRIESKFLLQYLGD
;
A
#
# COMPACT_ATOMS: atom_id res chain seq x y z
N MET A 1 -7.64 4.81 -31.87
CA MET A 1 -7.61 4.86 -30.39
C MET A 1 -6.79 3.67 -29.96
N THR A 2 -5.57 3.90 -29.49
CA THR A 2 -4.74 2.86 -28.90
C THR A 2 -5.30 2.58 -27.51
N SER A 3 -5.68 1.34 -27.22
CA SER A 3 -6.13 0.95 -25.89
C SER A 3 -4.94 0.93 -24.94
N MET A 4 -5.16 1.17 -23.65
CA MET A 4 -4.12 1.02 -22.62
C MET A 4 -3.49 -0.39 -22.65
N PHE A 5 -4.28 -1.41 -22.98
CA PHE A 5 -3.79 -2.78 -23.15
C PHE A 5 -2.81 -2.92 -24.32
N ASP A 6 -3.00 -2.18 -25.41
CA ASP A 6 -2.09 -2.23 -26.57
C ASP A 6 -0.73 -1.65 -26.19
N ILE A 7 -0.71 -0.61 -25.35
CA ILE A 7 0.52 0.01 -24.83
C ILE A 7 1.25 -0.97 -23.90
N LEU A 8 0.54 -1.59 -22.96
CA LEU A 8 1.15 -2.56 -22.04
C LEU A 8 1.78 -3.74 -22.79
N ALA A 9 1.09 -4.27 -23.80
CA ALA A 9 1.60 -5.36 -24.63
C ALA A 9 2.78 -4.92 -25.52
N ALA A 10 2.72 -3.73 -26.12
CA ALA A 10 3.79 -3.20 -26.98
C ALA A 10 5.11 -3.02 -26.23
N TYR A 11 5.04 -2.62 -24.96
CA TYR A 11 6.22 -2.34 -24.13
C TYR A 11 6.59 -3.47 -23.16
N SER A 12 5.96 -4.65 -23.27
CA SER A 12 6.21 -5.80 -22.38
C SER A 12 6.12 -5.43 -20.88
N LEU A 13 5.15 -4.58 -20.55
CA LEU A 13 4.86 -4.14 -19.19
C LEU A 13 3.94 -5.15 -18.50
N ILE A 14 4.23 -5.49 -17.25
CA ILE A 14 3.37 -6.31 -16.41
C ILE A 14 2.61 -5.43 -15.43
N VAL A 15 1.31 -5.70 -15.25
CA VAL A 15 0.53 -5.10 -14.17
C VAL A 15 0.66 -5.99 -12.95
N VAL A 16 1.15 -5.42 -11.87
CA VAL A 16 1.35 -6.11 -10.59
C VAL A 16 0.15 -5.79 -9.70
N PRO A 17 -0.60 -6.82 -9.23
CA PRO A 17 -1.70 -6.60 -8.31
C PRO A 17 -1.22 -6.08 -6.93
N PRO A 18 -2.10 -5.41 -6.16
CA PRO A 18 -3.52 -5.21 -6.42
C PRO A 18 -3.80 -4.05 -7.39
N ILE A 19 -4.99 -4.10 -8.01
CA ILE A 19 -5.57 -2.99 -8.75
C ILE A 19 -6.68 -2.41 -7.86
N GLU A 20 -6.55 -1.16 -7.46
CA GLU A 20 -7.46 -0.51 -6.52
C GLU A 20 -8.23 0.62 -7.22
N TYR A 21 -9.52 0.75 -6.90
CA TYR A 21 -10.30 1.92 -7.31
C TYR A 21 -10.10 3.03 -6.27
N THR A 22 -9.85 4.25 -6.74
CA THR A 22 -9.57 5.41 -5.87
C THR A 22 -10.32 6.64 -6.35
N ASP A 23 -10.59 7.57 -5.43
CA ASP A 23 -11.14 8.91 -5.70
C ASP A 23 -10.18 10.03 -5.23
N ASP A 24 -8.90 9.72 -4.97
CA ASP A 24 -7.91 10.60 -4.29
C ASP A 24 -7.66 11.95 -4.98
N TYR A 25 -7.98 12.05 -6.29
CA TYR A 25 -7.80 13.26 -7.10
C TYR A 25 -9.12 13.94 -7.49
N GLY A 26 -10.20 13.70 -6.72
CA GLY A 26 -11.52 14.29 -6.97
C GLY A 26 -12.24 13.75 -8.22
N LYS A 27 -11.67 12.72 -8.84
CA LYS A 27 -12.22 11.95 -9.96
C LYS A 27 -12.00 10.47 -9.68
N ARG A 28 -12.87 9.62 -10.21
CA ARG A 28 -12.69 8.17 -10.19
C ARG A 28 -11.43 7.79 -10.97
N GLY A 29 -10.52 7.10 -10.30
CA GLY A 29 -9.25 6.63 -10.83
C GLY A 29 -8.97 5.18 -10.45
N ILE A 30 -7.86 4.67 -10.95
CA ILE A 30 -7.36 3.33 -10.64
C ILE A 30 -5.90 3.49 -10.20
N ARG A 31 -5.57 2.96 -9.02
CA ARG A 31 -4.19 2.76 -8.57
C ARG A 31 -3.75 1.38 -8.99
N LEU A 32 -2.60 1.31 -9.66
CA LEU A 32 -2.00 0.06 -10.13
C LEU A 32 -0.48 0.20 -10.11
N THR A 33 0.20 -0.94 -10.01
CA THR A 33 1.67 -1.01 -10.17
C THR A 33 1.99 -1.59 -11.54
N VAL A 34 2.93 -0.97 -12.26
CA VAL A 34 3.44 -1.48 -13.53
C VAL A 34 4.94 -1.76 -13.38
N ALA A 35 5.38 -2.95 -13.79
CA ALA A 35 6.79 -3.30 -13.85
C ALA A 35 7.23 -3.61 -15.28
N GLY A 36 8.48 -3.24 -15.60
CA GLY A 36 9.07 -3.43 -16.91
C GLY A 36 10.42 -2.72 -17.00
N THR A 37 10.95 -2.56 -18.22
CA THR A 37 12.22 -1.85 -18.41
C THR A 37 12.05 -0.34 -18.18
N GLU A 38 13.12 0.34 -17.78
CA GLU A 38 13.13 1.80 -17.64
C GLU A 38 12.70 2.52 -18.94
N SER A 39 13.12 2.00 -20.09
CA SER A 39 12.72 2.50 -21.40
C SER A 39 11.22 2.36 -21.66
N ALA A 40 10.61 1.26 -21.22
CA ALA A 40 9.18 1.02 -21.36
C ALA A 40 8.37 1.97 -20.46
N ILE A 41 8.81 2.16 -19.20
CA ILE A 41 8.18 3.09 -18.24
C ILE A 41 8.26 4.54 -18.76
N THR A 42 9.40 4.93 -19.34
CA THR A 42 9.57 6.26 -19.91
C THR A 42 8.64 6.47 -21.11
N ALA A 43 8.55 5.49 -22.01
CA ALA A 43 7.71 5.57 -23.20
C ALA A 43 6.21 5.70 -22.86
N ILE A 44 5.69 4.88 -21.93
CA ILE A 44 4.28 4.96 -21.53
C ILE A 44 3.93 6.31 -20.89
N SER A 45 4.85 6.92 -20.14
CA SER A 45 4.62 8.24 -19.54
C SER A 45 4.46 9.35 -20.58
N ALA A 46 5.09 9.19 -21.75
CA ALA A 46 5.01 10.13 -22.86
C ALA A 46 3.79 9.87 -23.78
N GLU A 47 3.28 8.65 -23.80
CA GLU A 47 2.20 8.20 -24.70
C GLU A 47 0.85 8.01 -23.99
N VAL A 48 0.65 8.63 -22.82
CA VAL A 48 -0.61 8.54 -22.08
C VAL A 48 -1.78 9.01 -22.97
N PRO A 49 -2.81 8.17 -23.19
CA PRO A 49 -3.94 8.53 -24.04
C PRO A 49 -4.66 9.80 -23.55
N HIS A 50 -5.13 10.62 -24.49
CA HIS A 50 -5.94 11.80 -24.18
C HIS A 50 -7.18 11.40 -23.35
N GLY A 51 -7.30 11.97 -22.15
CA GLY A 51 -8.38 11.69 -21.20
C GLY A 51 -7.96 10.87 -19.97
N ILE A 52 -6.72 10.38 -19.92
CA ILE A 52 -6.14 9.75 -18.74
C ILE A 52 -5.12 10.71 -18.13
N GLU A 53 -5.28 11.01 -16.84
CA GLU A 53 -4.30 11.74 -16.03
C GLU A 53 -3.48 10.71 -15.25
N LEU A 54 -2.16 10.70 -15.43
CA LEU A 54 -1.26 9.77 -14.76
C LEU A 54 -0.57 10.49 -13.61
N HIS A 55 -0.73 9.95 -12.40
CA HIS A 55 -0.13 10.48 -11.17
C HIS A 55 0.89 9.46 -10.64
N PRO A 56 2.21 9.68 -10.86
CA PRO A 56 3.23 8.81 -10.29
C PRO A 56 3.25 8.93 -8.77
N GLU A 57 2.92 7.84 -8.06
CA GLU A 57 3.03 7.77 -6.60
C GLU A 57 4.42 7.25 -6.17
N GLN A 58 4.97 6.29 -6.91
CA GLN A 58 6.28 5.69 -6.64
C GLN A 58 6.96 5.21 -7.93
N VAL A 59 8.28 5.41 -8.04
CA VAL A 59 9.12 4.88 -9.13
C VAL A 59 10.37 4.26 -8.51
N GLY A 60 10.74 3.06 -8.95
CA GLY A 60 11.92 2.38 -8.44
C GLY A 60 12.12 1.01 -9.07
N GLU A 61 13.14 0.30 -8.59
CA GLU A 61 13.39 -1.09 -8.98
C GLU A 61 12.28 -1.99 -8.43
N TYR A 62 11.62 -2.73 -9.32
CA TYR A 62 10.63 -3.72 -8.93
C TYR A 62 11.33 -5.04 -8.60
N VAL A 63 11.29 -5.44 -7.32
CA VAL A 63 11.79 -6.73 -6.85
C VAL A 63 10.58 -7.67 -6.66
N PRO A 64 10.45 -8.76 -7.44
CA PRO A 64 9.28 -9.67 -7.41
C PRO A 64 9.05 -10.42 -6.08
N GLU A 65 9.91 -10.23 -5.08
CA GLU A 65 9.84 -10.86 -3.78
C GLU A 65 9.75 -9.81 -2.68
N ARG A 66 8.51 -9.35 -2.49
CA ARG A 66 7.89 -8.97 -1.21
C ARG A 66 6.49 -8.52 -1.59
N PRO A 67 5.41 -9.23 -1.22
CA PRO A 67 4.10 -8.62 -1.28
C PRO A 67 4.21 -7.25 -0.61
N GLY A 68 3.79 -6.19 -1.31
CA GLY A 68 3.77 -4.87 -0.71
C GLY A 68 3.07 -4.93 0.65
N LEU A 69 3.36 -3.99 1.55
CA LEU A 69 2.62 -3.91 2.83
C LEU A 69 1.10 -3.81 2.59
N SER A 70 0.71 -3.34 1.40
CA SER A 70 -0.64 -3.39 0.84
C SER A 70 -1.24 -4.81 0.91
N GLY A 71 -2.26 -4.96 1.75
CA GLY A 71 -2.96 -6.24 1.95
C GLY A 71 -2.36 -7.16 3.02
N LEU A 72 -1.25 -6.79 3.67
CA LEU A 72 -0.69 -7.56 4.79
C LEU A 72 -1.64 -7.53 6.00
N LEU A 73 -2.28 -6.39 6.24
CA LEU A 73 -3.23 -6.19 7.33
C LEU A 73 -4.66 -6.25 6.80
N THR A 74 -5.58 -6.77 7.61
CA THR A 74 -7.02 -6.57 7.36
C THR A 74 -7.40 -5.13 7.68
N ASP A 75 -8.50 -4.61 7.15
CA ASP A 75 -8.97 -3.24 7.42
C ASP A 75 -9.00 -2.92 8.93
N ARG A 76 -9.48 -3.87 9.73
CA ARG A 76 -9.52 -3.73 11.20
C ARG A 76 -8.13 -3.68 11.84
N GLN A 77 -7.18 -4.46 11.32
CA GLN A 77 -5.78 -4.45 11.77
C GLN A 77 -5.10 -3.15 11.38
N GLN A 78 -5.35 -2.66 10.17
CA GLN A 78 -4.85 -1.39 9.70
C GLN A 78 -5.35 -0.24 10.58
N THR A 79 -6.65 -0.14 10.85
CA THR A 79 -7.18 0.91 11.75
C THR A 79 -6.52 0.91 13.12
N VAL A 80 -6.33 -0.26 13.75
CA VAL A 80 -5.68 -0.34 15.07
C VAL A 80 -4.21 0.05 14.99
N PHE A 81 -3.51 -0.35 13.93
CA PHE A 81 -2.12 0.03 13.71
C PHE A 81 -1.97 1.53 13.50
N GLU A 82 -2.80 2.13 12.64
CA GLU A 82 -2.81 3.56 12.35
C GLU A 82 -3.05 4.39 13.62
N VAL A 83 -4.08 4.05 14.40
CA VAL A 83 -4.34 4.72 15.68
C VAL A 83 -3.15 4.58 16.64
N ALA A 84 -2.56 3.38 16.74
CA ALA A 84 -1.39 3.17 17.61
C ALA A 84 -0.19 4.03 17.18
N VAL A 85 0.07 4.17 15.87
CA VAL A 85 1.11 5.09 15.37
C VAL A 85 0.75 6.54 15.69
N GLU A 86 -0.47 6.97 15.38
CA GLU A 86 -0.94 8.35 15.55
C GLU A 86 -0.86 8.82 17.00
N VAL A 87 -1.18 7.94 17.96
CA VAL A 87 -1.11 8.26 19.39
C VAL A 87 0.27 8.00 20.01
N GLY A 88 1.28 7.65 19.20
CA GLY A 88 2.67 7.55 19.65
C GLY A 88 3.03 6.27 20.41
N TYR A 89 2.38 5.14 20.09
CA TYR A 89 2.69 3.82 20.68
C TYR A 89 4.08 3.31 20.32
N TYR A 90 4.58 3.73 19.15
CA TYR A 90 5.88 3.35 18.62
C TYR A 90 6.96 4.42 18.80
N GLU A 91 6.63 5.54 19.47
CA GLU A 91 7.59 6.60 19.78
C GLU A 91 8.59 6.19 20.87
N VAL A 92 9.72 6.89 20.91
CA VAL A 92 10.78 6.65 21.91
C VAL A 92 11.09 7.97 22.65
N PRO A 93 10.62 8.15 23.90
CA PRO A 93 9.80 7.23 24.70
C PRO A 93 8.35 7.13 24.18
N ARG A 94 7.67 6.03 24.52
CA ARG A 94 6.24 5.85 24.17
C ARG A 94 5.40 6.97 24.74
N GLU A 95 4.51 7.51 23.93
CA GLU A 95 3.61 8.61 24.32
C GLU A 95 2.21 8.12 24.74
N THR A 96 1.95 6.82 24.61
CA THR A 96 0.64 6.20 24.90
C THR A 96 0.76 4.77 25.46
N THR A 97 -0.36 4.25 25.97
CA THR A 97 -0.51 2.89 26.47
C THR A 97 -1.57 2.09 25.72
N HIS A 98 -1.56 0.77 25.90
CA HIS A 98 -2.61 -0.10 25.38
C HIS A 98 -4.01 0.29 25.89
N GLU A 99 -4.15 0.81 27.12
CA GLU A 99 -5.45 1.28 27.63
C GLU A 99 -5.97 2.50 26.88
N GLN A 100 -5.08 3.44 26.55
CA GLN A 100 -5.43 4.64 25.82
C GLN A 100 -5.86 4.30 24.39
N ILE A 101 -5.10 3.45 23.69
CA ILE A 101 -5.46 2.96 22.35
C ILE A 101 -6.81 2.21 22.41
N ALA A 102 -7.00 1.34 23.40
CA ALA A 102 -8.23 0.58 23.56
C ALA A 102 -9.46 1.46 23.77
N THR A 103 -9.29 2.60 24.44
CA THR A 103 -10.33 3.61 24.61
C THR A 103 -10.69 4.25 23.26
N GLU A 104 -9.69 4.59 22.45
CA GLU A 104 -9.87 5.24 21.14
C GLU A 104 -10.61 4.37 20.13
N VAL A 105 -10.32 3.06 20.11
CA VAL A 105 -10.94 2.12 19.17
C VAL A 105 -12.10 1.31 19.77
N TYR A 106 -12.56 1.67 20.97
CA TYR A 106 -13.66 1.01 21.70
C TYR A 106 -13.49 -0.51 21.88
N ARG A 107 -12.29 -0.94 22.31
CA ARG A 107 -11.94 -2.35 22.55
C ARG A 107 -11.36 -2.54 23.95
N SER A 108 -11.07 -3.79 24.32
CA SER A 108 -10.35 -4.08 25.56
C SER A 108 -8.83 -3.92 25.38
N PRO A 109 -8.07 -3.52 26.42
CA PRO A 109 -6.60 -3.46 26.35
C PRO A 109 -5.96 -4.79 25.96
N ALA A 110 -6.52 -5.91 26.43
CA ALA A 110 -6.06 -7.25 26.06
C ALA A 110 -6.23 -7.53 24.56
N THR A 111 -7.36 -7.10 23.97
CA THR A 111 -7.59 -7.20 22.53
C THR A 111 -6.59 -6.38 21.73
N ILE A 112 -6.28 -5.16 22.18
CA ILE A 112 -5.28 -4.31 21.49
C ILE A 112 -3.90 -4.93 21.57
N SER A 113 -3.49 -5.42 22.74
CA SER A 113 -2.20 -6.08 22.89
C SER A 113 -2.06 -7.29 21.97
N GLU A 114 -3.07 -8.18 21.93
CA GLU A 114 -3.05 -9.34 21.02
C GLU A 114 -3.03 -8.91 19.55
N GLN A 115 -3.83 -7.89 19.19
CA GLN A 115 -3.94 -7.43 17.82
C GLN A 115 -2.64 -6.78 17.33
N LEU A 116 -2.00 -5.93 18.14
CA LEU A 116 -0.70 -5.34 17.83
C LEU A 116 0.39 -6.42 17.72
N GLN A 117 0.42 -7.40 18.62
CA GLN A 117 1.36 -8.52 18.53
C GLN A 117 1.21 -9.31 17.22
N ARG A 118 -0.04 -9.56 16.78
CA ARG A 118 -0.31 -10.21 15.49
C ARG A 118 0.14 -9.37 14.29
N ILE A 119 -0.09 -8.06 14.35
CA ILE A 119 0.34 -7.11 13.31
C ILE A 119 1.88 -7.10 13.21
N GLU A 120 2.56 -6.96 14.34
CA GLU A 120 4.03 -6.97 14.44
C GLU A 120 4.62 -8.29 13.94
N SER A 121 4.00 -9.42 14.27
CA SER A 121 4.42 -10.74 13.77
C SER A 121 4.35 -10.83 12.25
N LYS A 122 3.30 -10.28 11.63
CA LYS A 122 3.18 -10.24 10.16
C LYS A 122 4.28 -9.40 9.53
N PHE A 123 4.61 -8.23 10.10
CA PHE A 123 5.70 -7.40 9.61
C PHE A 123 7.07 -8.09 9.77
N LEU A 124 7.28 -8.78 10.90
CA LEU A 124 8.51 -9.54 11.14
C LEU A 124 8.68 -10.68 10.13
N LEU A 125 7.65 -11.49 9.89
CA LEU A 125 7.68 -12.57 8.89
C LEU A 125 7.94 -12.00 7.49
N GLN A 126 7.24 -10.92 7.14
CA GLN A 126 7.44 -10.23 5.86
C GLN A 126 8.86 -9.68 5.71
N TYR A 127 9.46 -9.18 6.79
CA TYR A 127 10.84 -8.70 6.79
C TYR A 127 11.86 -9.84 6.63
N LEU A 128 11.58 -11.00 7.24
CA LEU A 128 12.41 -12.20 7.17
C LEU A 128 12.27 -12.97 5.85
N GLY A 129 11.21 -12.73 5.08
CA GLY A 129 11.01 -13.30 3.75
C GLY A 129 10.46 -14.74 3.75
N ASP A 130 9.69 -15.11 4.78
CA ASP A 130 8.96 -16.39 4.86
C ASP A 130 7.53 -16.30 4.30
#